data_AF-A0A1T4RX92-F1
#
_entry.id   AF-A0A1T4RX92-F1
#
_cell.length_a   1.000
_cell.length_b   1.000
_cell.length_c   1.000
_cell.angle_alpha   90.00
_cell.angle_beta   90.00
_cell.angle_gamma   90.00
#
_symmetry.space_group_name_H-M   'P 1'
#
loop_
_entity.id
_entity.type
_entity.pdbx_description
1 polymer ?
#
loop_
_entity_poly.entity_id
_entity_poly.type
_entity_poly.pdbx_seq_one_letter_code
_entity_poly.pdbx_strand_id
1 'polypeptide(L)'
;MKHCYLIGLFIAVNLLSSCTKVGLEDAEESQKPPGNTIELDSRSLLNGYPDKQSYFPGDSAKIYMSTANVYKNKLLYVYDLAGNVVHKINVSVTKPQDPRGDSPSEMGFGYTEPVAFKVPDIKSGVYLLAKKIPIVIKTTGHPDITIVYPSNTENAYCTSGRRSLYTVPAAKKVSFLRPIPYTFYGAGFFAWIEKQPYSYGVIADVDMEDYNNFKGKLVVFPGHNEYWTRKARRNFDRFVDNGNHALILSGNTMWWQTSYNAGLNQMGCYKYSGEPIHTPDSLKTINWPEKSLKYQPIHSIGCDFNRGGYGNNGQGKGWHGFKVMTPGSPLFKGLSLAKGDIIPCRSVEYDGAPLLGFAADGDPIIDAAMLQFHKVELTAFDHGFRVKGTVATSMVFKKTVHSGTVINFPSTNWCTAESFRQGPIPRITKNAIDGLLTNQDMFSK
;
A
#
# COMPACT_ATOMS: atom_id res chain seq x y z
N MET A 1 -6.01 31.30 8.93
CA MET A 1 -5.02 30.74 9.90
C MET A 1 -5.63 30.79 11.28
N LYS A 2 -5.56 29.69 12.05
CA LYS A 2 -6.37 29.32 13.26
C LYS A 2 -7.56 28.45 12.90
N HIS A 3 -7.34 27.14 12.66
CA HIS A 3 -8.29 26.03 12.89
C HIS A 3 -7.57 24.64 12.89
N CYS A 4 -6.23 24.57 12.97
CA CYS A 4 -5.47 23.30 12.89
C CYS A 4 -5.18 22.62 14.25
N TYR A 5 -5.82 23.03 15.36
CA TYR A 5 -5.40 22.58 16.70
C TYR A 5 -6.20 21.42 17.33
N LEU A 6 -7.04 20.69 16.58
CA LEU A 6 -7.87 19.62 17.18
C LEU A 6 -7.71 18.21 16.56
N ILE A 7 -6.54 17.87 16.03
CA ILE A 7 -6.32 16.56 15.35
C ILE A 7 -5.28 15.67 16.07
N GLY A 8 -4.70 16.12 17.19
CA GLY A 8 -3.63 15.40 17.90
C GLY A 8 -4.07 14.43 19.00
N LEU A 9 -5.37 14.28 19.28
CA LEU A 9 -5.84 13.63 20.50
C LEU A 9 -6.91 12.55 20.25
N PHE A 10 -6.68 11.62 19.33
CA PHE A 10 -7.52 10.41 19.20
C PHE A 10 -6.74 9.12 18.90
N ILE A 11 -5.45 9.09 19.23
CA ILE A 11 -4.66 7.85 19.31
C ILE A 11 -4.15 7.68 20.75
N ALA A 12 -5.10 7.44 21.64
CA ALA A 12 -4.85 6.84 22.94
C ALA A 12 -6.12 6.04 23.26
N VAL A 13 -6.20 4.82 22.74
CA VAL A 13 -7.22 3.86 23.16
C VAL A 13 -6.84 3.43 24.58
N ASN A 14 -7.47 4.05 25.58
CA ASN A 14 -7.57 3.48 26.92
C ASN A 14 -8.50 2.27 26.85
N LEU A 15 -7.91 1.08 26.83
CA LEU A 15 -8.58 -0.16 27.24
C LEU A 15 -8.47 -0.25 28.76
N LEU A 16 -9.42 0.35 29.47
CA LEU A 16 -9.72 -0.02 30.85
C LEU A 16 -10.79 -1.12 30.80
N SER A 17 -10.33 -2.37 30.76
CA SER A 17 -11.17 -3.55 31.03
C SER A 17 -10.79 -4.12 32.39
N SER A 18 -11.81 -4.22 33.24
CA SER A 18 -11.81 -4.71 34.61
C SER A 18 -11.04 -6.01 34.81
N CYS A 19 -10.18 -6.03 35.84
CA CYS A 19 -9.59 -7.22 36.42
C CYS A 19 -10.67 -8.25 36.79
N THR A 20 -10.69 -9.38 36.08
CA THR A 20 -11.06 -10.67 36.67
C THR A 20 -9.94 -11.64 36.34
N LYS A 21 -9.23 -12.08 37.40
CA LYS A 21 -8.18 -13.08 37.34
C LYS A 21 -8.79 -14.40 36.85
N VAL A 22 -8.49 -14.78 35.62
CA VAL A 22 -8.57 -16.17 35.17
C VAL A 22 -7.13 -16.59 34.91
N GLY A 23 -6.66 -17.57 35.70
CA GLY A 23 -5.30 -18.09 35.62
C GLY A 23 -5.02 -18.63 34.22
N LEU A 24 -4.01 -18.05 33.58
CA LEU A 24 -3.36 -18.63 32.43
C LEU A 24 -2.15 -19.39 32.98
N GLU A 25 -2.16 -20.70 32.79
CA GLU A 25 -0.96 -21.52 32.92
C GLU A 25 0.09 -20.99 31.94
N ASP A 26 1.19 -20.49 32.49
CA ASP A 26 2.38 -20.15 31.73
C ASP A 26 2.90 -21.43 31.07
N ALA A 27 2.67 -21.58 29.78
CA ALA A 27 3.50 -22.48 28.97
C ALA A 27 4.88 -21.84 28.90
N GLU A 28 5.76 -22.21 29.84
CA GLU A 28 7.20 -21.93 29.78
C GLU A 28 7.76 -22.50 28.47
N GLU A 29 7.83 -21.66 27.43
CA GLU A 29 8.65 -21.95 26.26
C GLU A 29 10.11 -21.80 26.70
N SER A 30 10.71 -22.94 27.07
CA SER A 30 12.08 -23.04 27.56
C SER A 30 13.03 -22.18 26.71
N GLN A 31 13.68 -21.18 27.31
CA GLN A 31 14.79 -20.47 26.70
C GLN A 31 15.95 -21.44 26.49
N LYS A 32 16.00 -22.10 25.31
CA LYS A 32 17.23 -22.76 24.87
C LYS A 32 18.32 -21.71 24.70
N PRO A 33 19.58 -21.98 25.11
CA PRO A 33 20.70 -21.11 24.82
C PRO A 33 20.78 -20.87 23.30
N PRO A 34 21.36 -19.74 22.82
CA PRO A 34 21.46 -19.46 21.39
C PRO A 34 22.18 -20.62 20.72
N GLY A 35 21.40 -21.46 20.03
CA GLY A 35 21.90 -22.70 19.47
C GLY A 35 22.97 -22.44 18.42
N ASN A 36 23.79 -23.45 18.19
CA ASN A 36 24.75 -23.58 17.08
C ASN A 36 24.12 -23.48 15.67
N THR A 37 22.99 -22.81 15.50
CA THR A 37 22.33 -22.66 14.20
C THR A 37 23.16 -21.75 13.31
N ILE A 38 23.42 -22.20 12.09
CA ILE A 38 24.11 -21.39 11.08
C ILE A 38 23.25 -20.21 10.61
N GLU A 39 21.92 -20.28 10.78
CA GLU A 39 21.00 -19.21 10.42
C GLU A 39 21.12 -18.00 11.36
N LEU A 40 21.14 -16.81 10.77
CA LEU A 40 20.88 -15.55 11.46
C LEU A 40 19.36 -15.31 11.50
N ASP A 41 18.72 -15.87 12.52
CA ASP A 41 17.26 -15.87 12.65
C ASP A 41 16.70 -14.50 13.11
N SER A 42 15.37 -14.42 13.19
CA SER A 42 14.64 -13.21 13.59
C SER A 42 14.89 -12.79 15.05
N ARG A 43 15.41 -13.69 15.91
CA ARG A 43 15.80 -13.35 17.29
C ARG A 43 17.19 -12.73 17.34
N SER A 44 18.08 -13.20 16.47
CA SER A 44 19.46 -12.72 16.35
C SER A 44 19.56 -11.38 15.63
N LEU A 45 18.75 -11.19 14.58
CA LEU A 45 18.62 -9.95 13.83
C LEU A 45 17.64 -9.00 14.53
N LEU A 46 18.13 -7.86 15.04
CA LEU A 46 17.27 -6.86 15.66
C LEU A 46 16.45 -6.14 14.60
N ASN A 47 17.14 -5.54 13.62
CA ASN A 47 16.55 -4.86 12.48
C ASN A 47 17.57 -4.70 11.34
N GLY A 48 17.09 -4.22 10.18
CA GLY A 48 17.95 -3.84 9.07
C GLY A 48 17.16 -3.27 7.91
N TYR A 49 17.86 -2.89 6.85
CA TYR A 49 17.29 -2.27 5.67
C TYR A 49 18.17 -2.48 4.42
N PRO A 50 17.55 -2.57 3.23
CA PRO A 50 18.26 -2.61 1.97
C PRO A 50 18.82 -1.24 1.56
N ASP A 51 19.78 -1.21 0.64
CA ASP A 51 20.31 0.03 0.06
C ASP A 51 19.40 0.66 -1.01
N LYS A 52 18.41 -0.08 -1.50
CA LYS A 52 17.40 0.35 -2.48
C LYS A 52 16.03 -0.27 -2.16
N GLN A 53 14.98 0.30 -2.75
CA GLN A 53 13.60 -0.14 -2.54
C GLN A 53 13.24 -1.37 -3.40
N SER A 54 13.90 -1.55 -4.54
CA SER A 54 13.69 -2.67 -5.46
C SER A 54 14.95 -3.02 -6.26
N TYR A 55 15.01 -4.24 -6.79
CA TYR A 55 16.15 -4.77 -7.53
C TYR A 55 15.72 -5.64 -8.70
N PHE A 56 16.52 -5.71 -9.76
CA PHE A 56 16.43 -6.78 -10.75
C PHE A 56 17.29 -7.99 -10.34
N PRO A 57 16.95 -9.22 -10.79
CA PRO A 57 17.86 -10.34 -10.74
C PRO A 57 19.26 -10.00 -11.28
N GLY A 58 20.31 -10.41 -10.56
CA GLY A 58 21.70 -10.14 -10.91
C GLY A 58 22.26 -8.79 -10.41
N ASP A 59 21.40 -7.89 -9.93
CA ASP A 59 21.85 -6.64 -9.31
C ASP A 59 22.79 -6.91 -8.12
N SER A 60 23.72 -6.00 -7.90
CA SER A 60 24.46 -5.93 -6.64
C SER A 60 23.60 -5.21 -5.60
N ALA A 61 23.30 -5.88 -4.49
CA ALA A 61 22.50 -5.34 -3.39
C ALA A 61 23.30 -5.34 -2.08
N LYS A 62 22.94 -4.45 -1.16
CA LYS A 62 23.52 -4.33 0.17
C LYS A 62 22.43 -4.33 1.22
N ILE A 63 22.59 -5.13 2.27
CA ILE A 63 21.73 -5.11 3.45
C ILE A 63 22.54 -4.59 4.63
N TYR A 64 22.02 -3.55 5.26
CA TYR A 64 22.54 -2.97 6.49
C TYR A 64 21.76 -3.56 7.67
N MET A 65 22.46 -4.10 8.68
CA MET A 65 21.83 -4.85 9.78
C MET A 65 22.42 -4.50 11.13
N SER A 66 21.58 -4.60 12.16
CA SER A 66 21.97 -4.60 13.56
C SER A 66 21.50 -5.90 14.21
N THR A 67 22.40 -6.53 14.96
CA THR A 67 22.17 -7.83 15.60
C THR A 67 22.35 -7.75 17.12
N ALA A 68 21.78 -8.70 17.85
CA ALA A 68 21.86 -8.72 19.31
C ALA A 68 23.29 -8.89 19.84
N ASN A 69 24.13 -9.63 19.10
CA ASN A 69 25.53 -9.89 19.39
C ASN A 69 26.36 -9.80 18.11
N VAL A 70 27.68 -9.92 18.24
CA VAL A 70 28.54 -10.16 17.09
C VAL A 70 28.35 -11.60 16.63
N TYR A 71 27.95 -11.77 15.37
CA TYR A 71 27.86 -13.09 14.74
C TYR A 71 28.84 -13.17 13.58
N LYS A 72 29.45 -14.34 13.41
CA LYS A 72 30.37 -14.65 12.31
C LYS A 72 29.91 -15.89 11.57
N ASN A 73 30.18 -15.93 10.27
CA ASN A 73 29.94 -17.08 9.39
C ASN A 73 28.51 -17.63 9.52
N LYS A 74 27.51 -16.74 9.43
CA LYS A 74 26.09 -17.08 9.47
C LYS A 74 25.49 -17.07 8.06
N LEU A 75 24.28 -17.60 7.94
CA LEU A 75 23.45 -17.50 6.76
C LEU A 75 22.23 -16.62 7.05
N LEU A 76 22.00 -15.62 6.22
CA LEU A 76 20.78 -14.84 6.20
C LEU A 76 19.82 -15.45 5.16
N TYR A 77 18.67 -15.93 5.60
CA TYR A 77 17.69 -16.57 4.73
C TYR A 77 16.74 -15.55 4.12
N VAL A 78 16.46 -15.72 2.83
CA VAL A 78 15.44 -14.98 2.09
C VAL A 78 14.20 -15.86 2.01
N TYR A 79 13.09 -15.33 2.50
CA TYR A 79 11.81 -16.03 2.59
C TYR A 79 10.82 -15.46 1.58
N ASP A 80 10.06 -16.34 0.92
CA ASP A 80 8.79 -15.94 0.30
C ASP A 80 7.73 -15.62 1.36
N LEU A 81 6.56 -15.15 0.96
CA LEU A 81 5.50 -14.77 1.90
C LEU A 81 4.73 -15.98 2.46
N ALA A 82 4.93 -17.17 1.91
CA ALA A 82 4.49 -18.43 2.49
C ALA A 82 5.44 -18.94 3.60
N GLY A 83 6.60 -18.31 3.78
CA GLY A 83 7.59 -18.67 4.80
C GLY A 83 8.58 -19.75 4.35
N ASN A 84 8.64 -20.08 3.07
CA ASN A 84 9.65 -20.98 2.51
C ASN A 84 10.95 -20.23 2.26
N VAL A 85 12.08 -20.90 2.48
CA VAL A 85 13.40 -20.34 2.16
C VAL A 85 13.64 -20.49 0.65
N VAL A 86 13.77 -19.37 -0.05
CA VAL A 86 14.03 -19.33 -1.51
C VAL A 86 15.48 -19.04 -1.85
N HIS A 87 16.23 -18.41 -0.93
CA HIS A 87 17.64 -18.11 -1.12
C HIS A 87 18.37 -17.96 0.22
N LYS A 88 19.71 -18.05 0.21
CA LYS A 88 20.56 -17.94 1.39
C LYS A 88 21.75 -17.06 1.08
N ILE A 89 22.04 -16.09 1.95
CA ILE A 89 23.14 -15.13 1.80
C ILE A 89 24.17 -15.40 2.89
N ASN A 90 25.44 -15.50 2.50
CA ASN A 90 26.55 -15.64 3.46
C ASN A 90 26.80 -14.32 4.19
N VAL A 91 26.85 -14.39 5.52
CA VAL A 91 27.15 -13.26 6.41
C VAL A 91 28.46 -13.56 7.13
N SER A 92 29.56 -12.95 6.66
CA SER A 92 30.89 -13.14 7.25
C SER A 92 30.95 -12.58 8.67
N VAL A 93 30.42 -11.37 8.88
CA VAL A 93 30.34 -10.72 10.18
C VAL A 93 29.14 -9.77 10.24
N THR A 94 28.54 -9.67 11.41
CA THR A 94 27.54 -8.66 11.76
C THR A 94 27.67 -8.32 13.24
N LYS A 95 27.18 -7.15 13.66
CA LYS A 95 27.39 -6.61 15.00
C LYS A 95 26.19 -5.77 15.46
N PRO A 96 26.04 -5.56 16.78
CA PRO A 96 25.11 -4.55 17.29
C PRO A 96 25.48 -3.17 16.74
N GLN A 97 24.47 -2.45 16.26
CA GLN A 97 24.61 -1.07 15.75
C GLN A 97 23.39 -0.24 16.15
N ASP A 98 23.64 0.99 16.57
CA ASP A 98 22.62 2.00 16.85
C ASP A 98 22.50 3.00 15.70
N PRO A 99 21.31 3.60 15.49
CA PRO A 99 21.13 4.63 14.48
C PRO A 99 22.08 5.82 14.74
N ARG A 100 22.73 6.32 13.69
CA ARG A 100 23.67 7.44 13.76
C ARG A 100 23.00 8.79 13.45
N GLY A 101 23.56 9.85 14.05
CA GLY A 101 23.12 11.23 13.83
C GLY A 101 21.83 11.61 14.56
N ASP A 102 21.46 12.89 14.49
CA ASP A 102 20.38 13.46 15.29
C ASP A 102 18.97 13.21 14.72
N SER A 103 18.89 12.88 13.43
CA SER A 103 17.63 12.67 12.70
C SER A 103 17.66 11.41 11.83
N PRO A 104 17.78 10.21 12.42
CA PRO A 104 17.95 8.95 11.68
C PRO A 104 16.74 8.57 10.82
N SER A 105 15.55 9.04 11.17
CA SER A 105 14.34 8.91 10.33
C SER A 105 14.47 9.69 9.02
N GLU A 106 15.13 10.84 9.04
CA GLU A 106 15.30 11.72 7.88
C GLU A 106 16.57 11.36 7.08
N MET A 107 17.69 11.10 7.78
CA MET A 107 19.01 10.90 7.18
C MET A 107 19.40 9.43 6.97
N GLY A 108 18.59 8.50 7.49
CA GLY A 108 18.90 7.07 7.53
C GLY A 108 19.66 6.68 8.80
N PHE A 109 19.73 5.37 9.06
CA PHE A 109 20.33 4.83 10.29
C PHE A 109 21.86 4.82 10.27
N GLY A 110 22.49 4.94 9.11
CA GLY A 110 23.94 5.05 8.99
C GLY A 110 24.72 3.81 9.48
N TYR A 111 24.09 2.64 9.48
CA TYR A 111 24.79 1.38 9.74
C TYR A 111 25.94 1.18 8.74
N THR A 112 27.00 0.53 9.21
CA THR A 112 28.22 0.28 8.45
C THR A 112 28.40 -1.20 8.15
N GLU A 113 29.35 -1.54 7.28
CA GLU A 113 29.70 -2.93 6.92
C GLU A 113 28.48 -3.73 6.41
N PRO A 114 27.81 -3.27 5.34
CA PRO A 114 26.67 -3.99 4.81
C PRO A 114 27.08 -5.37 4.30
N VAL A 115 26.15 -6.32 4.37
CA VAL A 115 26.28 -7.59 3.67
C VAL A 115 25.94 -7.37 2.21
N ALA A 116 26.96 -7.46 1.35
CA ALA A 116 26.78 -7.39 -0.09
C ALA A 116 26.43 -8.77 -0.66
N PHE A 117 25.50 -8.82 -1.59
CA PHE A 117 25.11 -10.05 -2.27
C PHE A 117 24.66 -9.76 -3.70
N LYS A 118 24.62 -10.81 -4.51
CA LYS A 118 23.97 -10.79 -5.82
C LYS A 118 22.52 -11.17 -5.66
N VAL A 119 21.62 -10.34 -6.19
CA VAL A 119 20.20 -10.63 -6.17
C VAL A 119 19.96 -11.91 -6.97
N PRO A 120 19.35 -12.94 -6.37
CA PRO A 120 19.20 -14.22 -7.03
C PRO A 120 18.21 -14.15 -8.19
N ASP A 121 18.34 -15.07 -9.13
CA ASP A 121 17.37 -15.24 -10.21
C ASP A 121 16.15 -16.00 -9.69
N ILE A 122 15.26 -15.25 -9.04
CA ILE A 122 13.98 -15.72 -8.48
C ILE A 122 12.83 -14.92 -9.06
N LYS A 123 11.61 -15.47 -8.93
CA LYS A 123 10.38 -14.84 -9.42
C LYS A 123 10.25 -13.41 -8.88
N SER A 124 9.71 -12.51 -9.69
CA SER A 124 9.37 -11.18 -9.21
C SER A 124 8.32 -11.24 -8.09
N GLY A 125 8.53 -10.46 -7.02
CA GLY A 125 7.77 -10.60 -5.78
C GLY A 125 8.31 -9.73 -4.65
N VAL A 126 7.67 -9.84 -3.49
CA VAL A 126 8.16 -9.26 -2.23
C VAL A 126 8.68 -10.40 -1.38
N TYR A 127 9.88 -10.26 -0.83
CA TYR A 127 10.53 -11.27 -0.02
C TYR A 127 10.98 -10.67 1.31
N LEU A 128 11.15 -11.52 2.32
CA LEU A 128 11.58 -11.10 3.65
C LEU A 128 12.94 -11.73 3.99
N LEU A 129 13.95 -10.91 4.31
CA LEU A 129 15.18 -11.43 4.91
C LEU A 129 14.96 -11.64 6.41
N ALA A 130 15.31 -12.83 6.90
CA ALA A 130 15.06 -13.27 8.28
C ALA A 130 13.62 -12.98 8.76
N LYS A 131 12.64 -13.07 7.83
CA LYS A 131 11.22 -12.78 8.08
C LYS A 131 10.92 -11.35 8.57
N LYS A 132 11.86 -10.41 8.41
CA LYS A 132 11.77 -9.04 8.96
C LYS A 132 11.95 -7.94 7.91
N ILE A 133 13.00 -8.04 7.09
CA ILE A 133 13.40 -6.95 6.19
C ILE A 133 12.76 -7.19 4.82
N PRO A 134 11.83 -6.34 4.35
CA PRO A 134 11.25 -6.50 3.03
C PRO A 134 12.24 -6.09 1.93
N ILE A 135 12.26 -6.87 0.84
CA ILE A 135 12.90 -6.52 -0.43
C ILE A 135 11.94 -6.81 -1.58
N VAL A 136 11.96 -5.94 -2.60
CA VAL A 136 11.19 -6.13 -3.84
C VAL A 136 12.13 -6.61 -4.94
N ILE A 137 11.82 -7.76 -5.54
CA ILE A 137 12.52 -8.27 -6.72
C ILE A 137 11.62 -8.04 -7.94
N LYS A 138 12.14 -7.28 -8.91
CA LYS A 138 11.49 -6.96 -10.19
C LYS A 138 11.68 -8.08 -11.20
N THR A 139 10.99 -7.99 -12.34
CA THR A 139 11.17 -8.89 -13.48
C THR A 139 11.88 -8.17 -14.64
N THR A 140 12.85 -8.85 -15.25
CA THR A 140 13.44 -8.44 -16.54
C THR A 140 12.53 -8.78 -17.72
N GLY A 141 11.65 -9.77 -17.57
CA GLY A 141 10.67 -10.17 -18.59
C GLY A 141 9.53 -9.19 -18.80
N HIS A 142 8.52 -9.63 -19.57
CA HIS A 142 7.32 -8.86 -19.91
C HIS A 142 6.08 -9.52 -19.28
N PRO A 143 5.76 -9.19 -18.02
CA PRO A 143 4.57 -9.74 -17.37
C PRO A 143 3.29 -9.17 -17.96
N ASP A 144 2.17 -9.85 -17.77
CA ASP A 144 0.84 -9.33 -18.10
C ASP A 144 0.35 -8.27 -17.10
N ILE A 145 0.82 -8.38 -15.85
CA ILE A 145 0.44 -7.53 -14.72
C ILE A 145 1.68 -6.85 -14.12
N THR A 146 1.61 -5.54 -13.92
CA THR A 146 2.50 -4.81 -13.00
C THR A 146 1.79 -4.60 -11.66
N ILE A 147 2.43 -4.98 -10.55
CA ILE A 147 1.91 -4.80 -9.19
C ILE A 147 2.81 -3.81 -8.47
N VAL A 148 2.23 -2.79 -7.84
CA VAL A 148 3.00 -1.78 -7.11
C VAL A 148 3.01 -2.09 -5.62
N TYR A 149 4.20 -2.23 -5.04
CA TYR A 149 4.40 -2.32 -3.59
C TYR A 149 4.40 -0.91 -2.97
N PRO A 150 3.54 -0.61 -1.97
CA PRO A 150 3.29 0.73 -1.44
C PRO A 150 4.40 1.25 -0.51
N SER A 151 5.67 1.07 -0.90
CA SER A 151 6.88 1.50 -0.22
C SER A 151 6.87 2.93 0.32
N ASN A 152 6.26 3.88 -0.40
CA ASN A 152 6.16 5.27 0.04
C ASN A 152 5.30 5.41 1.29
N THR A 153 4.11 4.79 1.28
CA THR A 153 3.19 4.83 2.42
C THR A 153 3.80 4.10 3.61
N GLU A 154 4.41 2.92 3.40
CA GLU A 154 5.08 2.20 4.48
C GLU A 154 6.19 3.06 5.13
N ASN A 155 6.96 3.79 4.31
CA ASN A 155 7.97 4.70 4.84
C ASN A 155 7.36 5.95 5.52
N ALA A 156 6.28 6.52 4.99
CA ALA A 156 5.62 7.68 5.56
C ALA A 156 5.16 7.47 7.00
N TYR A 157 4.64 6.28 7.31
CA TYR A 157 4.15 5.91 8.63
C TYR A 157 5.21 5.29 9.53
N CYS A 158 6.33 4.80 8.98
CA CYS A 158 7.39 4.17 9.75
C CYS A 158 8.00 5.11 10.80
N THR A 159 7.99 4.67 12.07
CA THR A 159 8.50 5.40 13.23
C THR A 159 9.94 5.05 13.60
N SER A 160 10.58 4.11 12.90
CA SER A 160 11.98 3.77 13.11
C SER A 160 12.88 5.01 12.95
N GLY A 161 13.70 5.29 13.96
CA GLY A 161 14.43 6.56 14.03
C GLY A 161 13.62 7.70 14.66
N ARG A 162 12.69 7.34 15.55
CA ARG A 162 11.89 8.20 16.45
C ARG A 162 10.79 9.03 15.80
N ARG A 163 10.86 9.29 14.49
CA ARG A 163 9.89 10.13 13.77
C ARG A 163 9.38 9.49 12.50
N SER A 164 8.15 9.85 12.14
CA SER A 164 7.50 9.58 10.86
C SER A 164 6.92 10.89 10.33
N LEU A 165 6.24 10.86 9.17
CA LEU A 165 5.49 12.03 8.69
C LEU A 165 4.26 12.36 9.57
N TYR A 166 3.95 11.53 10.57
CA TYR A 166 2.78 11.66 11.44
C TYR A 166 3.09 11.69 12.95
N THR A 167 4.36 11.55 13.37
CA THR A 167 4.74 11.75 14.77
C THR A 167 4.60 13.21 15.20
N VAL A 168 4.73 13.47 16.51
CA VAL A 168 4.81 14.83 17.06
C VAL A 168 6.17 15.01 17.75
N PRO A 169 7.07 15.88 17.24
CA PRO A 169 6.96 16.61 15.98
C PRO A 169 7.07 15.69 14.75
N ALA A 170 6.46 16.11 13.64
CA ALA A 170 6.49 15.37 12.39
C ALA A 170 7.84 15.57 11.69
N ALA A 171 8.37 14.51 11.07
CA ALA A 171 9.45 14.65 10.10
C ALA A 171 8.91 15.32 8.82
N LYS A 172 9.75 16.08 8.11
CA LYS A 172 9.39 16.66 6.80
C LYS A 172 9.89 15.81 5.63
N LYS A 173 10.84 14.94 5.93
CA LYS A 173 11.41 13.97 5.00
C LYS A 173 11.62 12.66 5.74
N VAL A 174 11.62 11.55 5.01
CA VAL A 174 11.91 10.23 5.55
C VAL A 174 12.88 9.50 4.62
N SER A 175 13.92 8.89 5.20
CA SER A 175 14.88 8.08 4.47
C SER A 175 14.32 6.69 4.21
N PHE A 176 14.68 6.08 3.08
CA PHE A 176 14.50 4.65 2.85
C PHE A 176 15.67 3.82 3.41
N LEU A 177 16.76 4.46 3.84
CA LEU A 177 17.91 3.82 4.47
C LEU A 177 17.72 3.64 5.98
N ARG A 178 16.56 3.09 6.35
CA ARG A 178 16.16 2.77 7.73
C ARG A 178 15.25 1.54 7.72
N PRO A 179 15.12 0.81 8.84
CA PRO A 179 14.18 -0.30 8.93
C PRO A 179 12.75 0.18 8.64
N ILE A 180 12.11 -0.42 7.64
CA ILE A 180 10.70 -0.19 7.29
C ILE A 180 10.03 -1.55 7.33
N PRO A 181 8.93 -1.72 8.09
CA PRO A 181 8.26 -3.02 8.19
C PRO A 181 7.62 -3.42 6.87
N TYR A 182 7.34 -4.71 6.74
CA TYR A 182 6.51 -5.23 5.65
C TYR A 182 5.07 -4.71 5.74
N THR A 183 4.43 -4.51 4.60
CA THR A 183 3.08 -3.94 4.51
C THR A 183 2.04 -4.77 5.27
N PHE A 184 1.25 -4.09 6.10
CA PHE A 184 0.08 -4.70 6.74
C PHE A 184 -1.13 -4.73 5.79
N TYR A 185 -1.44 -3.59 5.16
CA TYR A 185 -2.62 -3.42 4.32
C TYR A 185 -2.57 -4.23 3.02
N GLY A 186 -1.38 -4.55 2.51
CA GLY A 186 -1.21 -5.39 1.32
C GLY A 186 -1.01 -6.88 1.60
N ALA A 187 -0.84 -7.30 2.86
CA ALA A 187 -0.30 -8.61 3.22
C ALA A 187 -1.10 -9.80 2.64
N GLY A 188 -2.43 -9.70 2.64
CA GLY A 188 -3.32 -10.75 2.14
C GLY A 188 -3.26 -10.91 0.63
N PHE A 189 -3.26 -9.79 -0.11
CA PHE A 189 -3.13 -9.80 -1.56
C PHE A 189 -1.80 -10.38 -2.01
N PHE A 190 -0.68 -9.94 -1.41
CA PHE A 190 0.64 -10.43 -1.81
C PHE A 190 0.84 -11.93 -1.50
N ALA A 191 0.32 -12.43 -0.37
CA ALA A 191 0.34 -13.87 -0.09
C ALA A 191 -0.61 -14.67 -1.01
N TRP A 192 -1.71 -14.06 -1.45
CA TRP A 192 -2.67 -14.70 -2.36
C TRP A 192 -2.16 -14.76 -3.80
N ILE A 193 -1.56 -13.68 -4.31
CA ILE A 193 -1.11 -13.57 -5.71
C ILE A 193 0.03 -14.55 -6.02
N GLU A 194 0.89 -14.86 -5.05
CA GLU A 194 1.95 -15.87 -5.18
C GLU A 194 1.42 -17.26 -5.57
N LYS A 195 0.20 -17.58 -5.13
CA LYS A 195 -0.47 -18.86 -5.37
C LYS A 195 -1.29 -18.87 -6.67
N GLN A 196 -1.37 -17.73 -7.37
CA GLN A 196 -2.16 -17.61 -8.60
C GLN A 196 -1.28 -17.88 -9.84
N PRO A 197 -1.88 -18.40 -10.93
CA PRO A 197 -1.14 -18.73 -12.16
C PRO A 197 -0.85 -17.50 -13.04
N TYR A 198 -0.92 -16.28 -12.50
CA TYR A 198 -0.73 -15.06 -13.28
C TYR A 198 0.75 -14.77 -13.56
N SER A 199 1.01 -14.23 -14.76
CA SER A 199 2.28 -13.61 -15.11
C SER A 199 2.31 -12.17 -14.58
N TYR A 200 3.04 -11.93 -13.50
CA TYR A 200 3.14 -10.61 -12.87
C TYR A 200 4.59 -10.21 -12.55
N GLY A 201 4.82 -8.91 -12.52
CA GLY A 201 6.02 -8.29 -11.95
C GLY A 201 5.64 -7.35 -10.81
N VAL A 202 6.44 -7.30 -9.76
CA VAL A 202 6.30 -6.35 -8.65
C VAL A 202 7.35 -5.26 -8.77
N ILE A 203 6.94 -4.01 -8.58
CA ILE A 203 7.81 -2.83 -8.54
C ILE A 203 7.53 -2.03 -7.25
N ALA A 204 8.47 -1.17 -6.83
CA ALA A 204 8.24 -0.21 -5.74
C ALA A 204 7.71 1.12 -6.29
N ASP A 205 7.13 2.00 -5.47
CA ASP A 205 6.60 3.30 -5.91
C ASP A 205 7.62 4.13 -6.69
N VAL A 206 8.90 4.10 -6.27
CA VAL A 206 9.97 4.85 -6.92
C VAL A 206 10.18 4.44 -8.38
N ASP A 207 9.93 3.17 -8.70
CA ASP A 207 10.05 2.65 -10.07
C ASP A 207 8.98 3.24 -10.99
N MET A 208 7.84 3.69 -10.45
CA MET A 208 6.78 4.32 -11.25
C MET A 208 7.19 5.65 -11.86
N GLU A 209 8.29 6.26 -11.41
CA GLU A 209 8.85 7.46 -12.05
C GLU A 209 9.39 7.18 -13.46
N ASP A 210 9.67 5.93 -13.80
CA ASP A 210 9.99 5.49 -15.16
C ASP A 210 8.83 4.71 -15.75
N TYR A 211 8.27 5.22 -16.85
CA TYR A 211 7.15 4.57 -17.51
C TYR A 211 7.48 3.17 -18.03
N ASN A 212 8.76 2.89 -18.33
CA ASN A 212 9.17 1.57 -18.84
C ASN A 212 8.95 0.45 -17.79
N ASN A 213 8.75 0.81 -16.52
CA ASN A 213 8.40 -0.14 -15.47
C ASN A 213 6.91 -0.49 -15.44
N PHE A 214 6.04 0.26 -16.12
CA PHE A 214 4.63 -0.12 -16.34
C PHE A 214 4.55 -1.12 -17.48
N LYS A 215 4.84 -2.39 -17.17
CA LYS A 215 4.81 -3.49 -18.13
C LYS A 215 3.43 -4.17 -18.17
N GLY A 216 3.13 -4.82 -19.28
CA GLY A 216 1.87 -5.55 -19.46
C GLY A 216 0.68 -4.64 -19.72
N LYS A 217 -0.52 -5.20 -19.55
CA LYS A 217 -1.80 -4.53 -19.86
C LYS A 217 -2.59 -4.16 -18.62
N LEU A 218 -2.17 -4.61 -17.42
CA LEU A 218 -2.85 -4.33 -16.16
C LEU A 218 -1.83 -3.82 -15.13
N VAL A 219 -2.18 -2.73 -14.44
CA VAL A 219 -1.49 -2.30 -13.22
C VAL A 219 -2.39 -2.49 -12.00
N VAL A 220 -1.86 -3.05 -10.91
CA VAL A 220 -2.59 -3.29 -9.66
C VAL A 220 -1.95 -2.56 -8.50
N PHE A 221 -2.78 -1.86 -7.71
CA PHE A 221 -2.37 -1.11 -6.51
C PHE A 221 -3.01 -1.72 -5.26
N PRO A 222 -2.36 -2.72 -4.64
CA PRO A 222 -2.86 -3.33 -3.41
C PRO A 222 -2.50 -2.54 -2.15
N GLY A 223 -3.39 -2.55 -1.16
CA GLY A 223 -3.11 -2.10 0.21
C GLY A 223 -3.37 -0.60 0.41
N HIS A 224 -2.36 0.16 0.82
CA HIS A 224 -2.51 1.58 1.13
C HIS A 224 -1.54 2.45 0.31
N ASN A 225 -2.03 3.09 -0.76
CA ASN A 225 -1.23 3.79 -1.76
C ASN A 225 -1.45 5.32 -1.67
N GLU A 226 -1.11 5.93 -0.53
CA GLU A 226 -1.42 7.31 -0.20
C GLU A 226 -0.45 8.34 -0.81
N TYR A 227 0.84 7.99 -0.96
CA TYR A 227 1.94 8.91 -1.26
C TYR A 227 2.49 8.73 -2.68
N TRP A 228 2.24 9.70 -3.56
CA TRP A 228 2.60 9.62 -4.98
C TRP A 228 3.39 10.84 -5.44
N THR A 229 4.45 10.62 -6.22
CA THR A 229 5.07 11.73 -6.95
C THR A 229 4.21 12.10 -8.15
N ARG A 230 4.29 13.36 -8.59
CA ARG A 230 3.57 13.78 -9.80
C ARG A 230 4.02 13.01 -11.04
N LYS A 231 5.30 12.65 -11.12
CA LYS A 231 5.84 11.89 -12.25
C LYS A 231 5.24 10.49 -12.30
N ALA A 232 5.21 9.78 -11.17
CA ALA A 232 4.56 8.48 -11.05
C ALA A 232 3.08 8.53 -11.46
N ARG A 233 2.33 9.53 -10.96
CA ARG A 233 0.91 9.68 -11.29
C ARG A 233 0.66 9.99 -12.78
N ARG A 234 1.50 10.81 -13.41
CA ARG A 234 1.43 11.06 -14.87
C ARG A 234 1.69 9.80 -15.68
N ASN A 235 2.63 8.96 -15.25
CA ASN A 235 2.91 7.70 -15.90
C ASN A 235 1.73 6.72 -15.77
N PHE A 236 1.09 6.66 -14.59
CA PHE A 236 -0.16 5.91 -14.39
C PHE A 236 -1.28 6.40 -15.32
N ASP A 237 -1.55 7.71 -15.37
CA ASP A 237 -2.60 8.25 -16.23
C ASP A 237 -2.30 7.95 -17.71
N ARG A 238 -1.04 8.13 -18.14
CA ARG A 238 -0.60 7.76 -19.49
C ARG A 238 -0.80 6.27 -19.79
N PHE A 239 -0.56 5.40 -18.82
CA PHE A 239 -0.74 3.95 -18.99
C PHE A 239 -2.21 3.63 -19.27
N VAL A 240 -3.13 4.23 -18.49
CA VAL A 240 -4.58 4.06 -18.66
C VAL A 240 -5.08 4.70 -19.96
N ASP A 241 -4.62 5.92 -20.27
CA ASP A 241 -5.04 6.66 -21.46
C ASP A 241 -4.59 5.97 -22.77
N ASN A 242 -3.49 5.18 -22.70
CA ASN A 242 -3.02 4.34 -23.80
C ASN A 242 -3.79 3.01 -23.96
N GLY A 243 -4.91 2.83 -23.25
CA GLY A 243 -5.77 1.65 -23.40
C GLY A 243 -5.51 0.54 -22.38
N ASN A 244 -4.55 0.69 -21.47
CA ASN A 244 -4.24 -0.34 -20.47
C ASN A 244 -5.11 -0.21 -19.22
N HIS A 245 -5.28 -1.31 -18.51
CA HIS A 245 -6.20 -1.44 -17.39
C HIS A 245 -5.57 -1.11 -16.04
N ALA A 246 -6.40 -0.67 -15.09
CA ALA A 246 -5.98 -0.49 -13.71
C ALA A 246 -6.96 -1.12 -12.72
N LEU A 247 -6.41 -1.75 -11.69
CA LEU A 247 -7.15 -2.27 -10.55
C LEU A 247 -6.63 -1.61 -9.26
N ILE A 248 -7.45 -0.75 -8.68
CA ILE A 248 -7.15 -0.04 -7.44
C ILE A 248 -7.80 -0.83 -6.30
N LEU A 249 -6.98 -1.42 -5.43
CA LEU A 249 -7.40 -2.18 -4.25
C LEU A 249 -6.92 -1.46 -2.99
N SER A 250 -7.23 -0.17 -2.92
CA SER A 250 -6.66 0.76 -1.96
C SER A 250 -7.66 1.86 -1.60
N GLY A 251 -7.54 2.40 -0.39
CA GLY A 251 -8.28 3.57 0.08
C GLY A 251 -7.30 4.67 0.49
N ASN A 252 -7.80 5.90 0.65
CA ASN A 252 -6.95 7.09 0.83
C ASN A 252 -5.88 7.21 -0.27
N THR A 253 -6.25 6.79 -1.48
CA THR A 253 -5.33 6.61 -2.60
C THR A 253 -4.98 7.97 -3.20
N MET A 254 -3.70 8.21 -3.49
CA MET A 254 -3.21 9.50 -4.00
C MET A 254 -3.67 10.68 -3.13
N TRP A 255 -3.49 10.63 -1.82
CA TRP A 255 -3.84 11.76 -0.95
C TRP A 255 -2.75 12.82 -0.86
N TRP A 256 -1.47 12.40 -0.79
CA TRP A 256 -0.32 13.32 -0.73
C TRP A 256 0.48 13.32 -2.03
N GLN A 257 0.72 14.52 -2.57
CA GLN A 257 1.82 14.71 -3.52
C GLN A 257 3.14 14.67 -2.74
N THR A 258 4.11 13.91 -3.22
CA THR A 258 5.45 13.80 -2.62
C THR A 258 6.55 13.99 -3.67
N SER A 259 7.80 14.09 -3.22
CA SER A 259 8.98 14.18 -4.08
C SER A 259 10.13 13.37 -3.49
N TYR A 260 11.03 12.90 -4.35
CA TYR A 260 12.28 12.29 -3.94
C TYR A 260 13.44 13.28 -4.00
N ASN A 261 14.48 13.02 -3.22
CA ASN A 261 15.79 13.62 -3.47
C ASN A 261 16.43 13.02 -4.74
N ALA A 262 17.53 13.63 -5.22
CA ALA A 262 18.23 13.16 -6.41
C ALA A 262 18.73 11.70 -6.29
N GLY A 263 19.07 11.26 -5.08
CA GLY A 263 19.53 9.89 -4.82
C GLY A 263 18.42 8.85 -4.68
N LEU A 264 17.14 9.24 -4.80
CA LEU A 264 15.96 8.38 -4.66
C LEU A 264 15.89 7.59 -3.35
N ASN A 265 16.63 8.00 -2.33
CA ASN A 265 16.75 7.32 -1.04
C ASN A 265 16.10 8.10 0.12
N GLN A 266 15.45 9.23 -0.19
CA GLN A 266 14.70 10.04 0.75
C GLN A 266 13.44 10.58 0.07
N MET A 267 12.31 10.49 0.76
CA MET A 267 11.02 11.02 0.35
C MET A 267 10.68 12.26 1.17
N GLY A 268 10.29 13.36 0.51
CA GLY A 268 9.88 14.61 1.14
C GLY A 268 8.36 14.80 1.10
N CYS A 269 7.77 15.17 2.23
CA CYS A 269 6.38 15.60 2.30
C CYS A 269 6.21 16.64 3.41
N TYR A 270 6.15 17.90 3.03
CA TYR A 270 6.19 19.03 3.96
C TYR A 270 4.80 19.37 4.54
N LYS A 271 3.73 18.78 4.02
CA LYS A 271 2.34 18.97 4.48
C LYS A 271 2.03 20.46 4.71
N TYR A 272 2.29 21.28 3.69
CA TYR A 272 2.16 22.75 3.71
C TYR A 272 3.19 23.55 4.53
N SER A 273 4.03 22.90 5.35
CA SER A 273 4.94 23.59 6.29
C SER A 273 6.39 23.52 5.83
N GLY A 274 7.03 24.67 5.63
CA GLY A 274 8.48 24.77 5.36
C GLY A 274 8.93 24.18 4.03
N GLU A 275 8.00 24.13 3.07
CA GLU A 275 8.33 23.91 1.66
C GLU A 275 9.09 25.14 1.12
N PRO A 276 10.16 24.99 0.31
CA PRO A 276 10.86 26.13 -0.28
C PRO A 276 9.92 27.02 -1.09
N ILE A 277 10.03 28.34 -0.94
CA ILE A 277 9.10 29.35 -1.48
C ILE A 277 8.89 29.22 -3.00
N HIS A 278 9.91 28.80 -3.74
CA HIS A 278 9.86 28.68 -5.21
C HIS A 278 9.70 27.23 -5.71
N THR A 279 9.12 26.35 -4.88
CA THR A 279 8.85 24.96 -5.28
C THR A 279 7.76 24.94 -6.37
N PRO A 280 8.05 24.40 -7.58
CA PRO A 280 7.05 24.32 -8.64
C PRO A 280 5.90 23.39 -8.24
N ASP A 281 4.69 23.60 -8.78
CA ASP A 281 3.51 22.78 -8.48
C ASP A 281 3.73 21.28 -8.70
N SER A 282 4.66 20.90 -9.58
CA SER A 282 5.04 19.51 -9.83
C SER A 282 5.83 18.85 -8.71
N LEU A 283 6.38 19.64 -7.79
CA LEU A 283 7.18 19.19 -6.65
C LEU A 283 6.57 19.59 -5.30
N LYS A 284 5.48 20.38 -5.30
CA LYS A 284 4.73 20.70 -4.09
C LYS A 284 4.29 19.44 -3.35
N THR A 285 4.25 19.52 -2.04
CA THR A 285 3.98 18.37 -1.18
C THR A 285 2.75 18.61 -0.30
N ILE A 286 1.65 18.84 -1.01
CA ILE A 286 0.31 19.13 -0.46
C ILE A 286 -0.68 18.05 -0.90
N ASN A 287 -1.94 18.16 -0.47
CA ASN A 287 -2.93 17.16 -0.83
C ASN A 287 -3.33 17.26 -2.30
N TRP A 288 -3.45 16.12 -2.97
CA TRP A 288 -3.82 16.07 -4.38
C TRP A 288 -5.17 16.73 -4.72
N PRO A 289 -6.21 16.67 -3.85
CA PRO A 289 -7.46 17.37 -4.13
C PRO A 289 -7.37 18.90 -4.11
N GLU A 290 -6.26 19.48 -3.67
CA GLU A 290 -6.05 20.94 -3.69
C GLU A 290 -6.13 21.47 -5.13
N LYS A 291 -7.00 22.46 -5.36
CA LYS A 291 -7.25 23.04 -6.69
C LYS A 291 -5.99 23.65 -7.30
N SER A 292 -5.07 24.14 -6.47
CA SER A 292 -3.79 24.72 -6.91
C SER A 292 -2.92 23.73 -7.70
N LEU A 293 -3.04 22.43 -7.44
CA LEU A 293 -2.32 21.39 -8.18
C LEU A 293 -2.90 21.10 -9.56
N LYS A 294 -4.13 21.57 -9.85
CA LYS A 294 -4.87 21.38 -11.10
C LYS A 294 -4.87 19.92 -11.58
N TYR A 295 -4.92 18.99 -10.64
CA TYR A 295 -4.76 17.56 -10.92
C TYR A 295 -5.39 16.74 -9.80
N GLN A 296 -6.72 16.75 -9.68
CA GLN A 296 -7.42 16.07 -8.58
C GLN A 296 -7.50 14.55 -8.80
N PRO A 297 -7.43 13.69 -7.76
CA PRO A 297 -7.45 12.23 -7.90
C PRO A 297 -8.67 11.66 -8.61
N ILE A 298 -9.82 12.33 -8.49
CA ILE A 298 -11.08 11.91 -9.12
C ILE A 298 -10.97 11.73 -10.64
N HIS A 299 -10.05 12.42 -11.33
CA HIS A 299 -9.84 12.25 -12.77
C HIS A 299 -8.94 11.06 -13.14
N SER A 300 -8.20 10.52 -12.16
CA SER A 300 -7.32 9.34 -12.33
C SER A 300 -8.01 8.05 -11.89
N ILE A 301 -8.69 8.08 -10.73
CA ILE A 301 -9.23 6.87 -10.08
C ILE A 301 -10.72 6.95 -9.71
N GLY A 302 -11.42 8.01 -10.13
CA GLY A 302 -12.85 8.23 -9.90
C GLY A 302 -13.24 8.62 -8.47
N CYS A 303 -12.34 8.46 -7.51
CA CYS A 303 -12.59 8.66 -6.09
C CYS A 303 -11.52 9.53 -5.41
N ASP A 304 -11.84 10.09 -4.24
CA ASP A 304 -10.83 10.64 -3.31
C ASP A 304 -11.23 10.50 -1.83
N PHE A 305 -10.24 10.64 -0.94
CA PHE A 305 -10.40 10.54 0.51
C PHE A 305 -11.35 11.60 1.10
N ASN A 306 -11.43 12.79 0.49
CA ASN A 306 -12.35 13.83 0.95
C ASN A 306 -13.81 13.38 0.92
N ARG A 307 -14.15 12.47 -0.02
CA ARG A 307 -15.50 11.95 -0.24
C ARG A 307 -15.73 10.55 0.30
N GLY A 308 -14.68 9.78 0.56
CA GLY A 308 -14.76 8.46 1.22
C GLY A 308 -14.60 8.54 2.73
N GLY A 309 -13.56 9.23 3.20
CA GLY A 309 -13.30 9.50 4.62
C GLY A 309 -12.82 8.27 5.40
N TYR A 310 -12.89 8.36 6.72
CA TYR A 310 -12.56 7.28 7.63
C TYR A 310 -13.70 6.26 7.69
N GLY A 311 -13.34 5.02 7.99
CA GLY A 311 -14.29 3.99 8.36
C GLY A 311 -15.08 4.35 9.60
N ASN A 312 -16.33 3.90 9.63
CA ASN A 312 -17.22 4.18 10.74
C ASN A 312 -16.86 3.30 11.96
N ASN A 313 -16.31 3.91 13.01
CA ASN A 313 -15.99 3.27 14.30
C ASN A 313 -17.10 3.47 15.35
N GLY A 314 -18.36 3.25 14.95
CA GLY A 314 -19.51 3.34 15.86
C GLY A 314 -20.10 4.76 16.00
N GLN A 315 -19.83 5.65 15.05
CA GLN A 315 -20.29 7.05 15.04
C GLN A 315 -21.41 7.34 14.01
N GLY A 316 -21.94 6.36 13.27
CA GLY A 316 -22.98 6.64 12.26
C GLY A 316 -23.50 5.47 11.42
N LYS A 317 -23.93 5.80 10.18
CA LYS A 317 -24.45 4.90 9.13
C LYS A 317 -23.33 4.03 8.52
N GLY A 318 -23.68 2.88 7.93
CA GLY A 318 -22.73 1.98 7.24
C GLY A 318 -22.80 0.54 7.72
N TRP A 319 -22.09 -0.35 7.04
CA TRP A 319 -22.21 -1.81 7.24
C TRP A 319 -20.89 -2.51 7.54
N HIS A 320 -19.81 -1.76 7.77
CA HIS A 320 -18.45 -2.30 7.88
C HIS A 320 -18.07 -3.15 6.65
N GLY A 321 -18.48 -2.70 5.49
CA GLY A 321 -18.48 -3.47 4.25
C GLY A 321 -19.34 -2.81 3.19
N PHE A 322 -19.12 -3.20 1.94
CA PHE A 322 -19.75 -2.56 0.80
C PHE A 322 -21.10 -3.22 0.50
N LYS A 323 -22.18 -2.44 0.57
CA LYS A 323 -23.52 -2.83 0.11
C LYS A 323 -23.53 -2.90 -1.42
N VAL A 324 -23.87 -4.07 -1.95
CA VAL A 324 -23.93 -4.36 -3.39
C VAL A 324 -25.06 -3.55 -4.04
N MET A 325 -24.74 -2.83 -5.11
CA MET A 325 -25.70 -2.10 -5.94
C MET A 325 -26.04 -2.85 -7.22
N THR A 326 -25.02 -3.43 -7.84
CA THR A 326 -25.10 -3.98 -9.20
C THR A 326 -24.72 -5.46 -9.20
N PRO A 327 -25.60 -6.37 -8.72
CA PRO A 327 -25.29 -7.80 -8.59
C PRO A 327 -24.98 -8.47 -9.94
N GLY A 328 -25.50 -7.93 -11.05
CA GLY A 328 -25.18 -8.38 -12.41
C GLY A 328 -23.79 -7.98 -12.92
N SER A 329 -23.01 -7.24 -12.14
CA SER A 329 -21.65 -6.86 -12.51
C SER A 329 -20.76 -8.10 -12.70
N PRO A 330 -19.93 -8.15 -13.76
CA PRO A 330 -18.91 -9.18 -13.94
C PRO A 330 -18.00 -9.41 -12.72
N LEU A 331 -17.80 -8.36 -11.90
CA LEU A 331 -17.04 -8.45 -10.65
C LEU A 331 -17.60 -9.48 -9.67
N PHE A 332 -18.92 -9.67 -9.67
CA PHE A 332 -19.60 -10.58 -8.74
C PHE A 332 -19.94 -11.94 -9.37
N LYS A 333 -19.42 -12.23 -10.57
CA LYS A 333 -19.66 -13.49 -11.28
C LYS A 333 -19.31 -14.71 -10.42
N GLY A 334 -20.27 -15.64 -10.33
CA GLY A 334 -20.11 -16.88 -9.58
C GLY A 334 -20.18 -16.69 -8.06
N LEU A 335 -20.64 -15.53 -7.60
CA LEU A 335 -21.02 -15.28 -6.21
C LEU A 335 -22.55 -15.14 -6.15
N SER A 336 -23.15 -15.70 -5.10
CA SER A 336 -24.59 -15.54 -4.83
C SER A 336 -24.86 -14.23 -4.09
N LEU A 337 -24.49 -13.10 -4.70
CA LEU A 337 -24.73 -11.76 -4.16
C LEU A 337 -25.94 -11.11 -4.84
N ALA A 338 -26.89 -10.66 -4.04
CA ALA A 338 -28.03 -9.86 -4.46
C ALA A 338 -27.81 -8.36 -4.20
N LYS A 339 -28.64 -7.50 -4.82
CA LYS A 339 -28.67 -6.07 -4.47
C LYS A 339 -29.01 -5.93 -2.99
N GLY A 340 -28.22 -5.15 -2.26
CA GLY A 340 -28.38 -4.96 -0.81
C GLY A 340 -27.52 -5.87 0.06
N ASP A 341 -26.95 -6.94 -0.48
CA ASP A 341 -26.01 -7.79 0.26
C ASP A 341 -24.74 -7.02 0.62
N ILE A 342 -24.11 -7.39 1.74
CA ILE A 342 -22.89 -6.74 2.22
C ILE A 342 -21.68 -7.61 1.88
N ILE A 343 -20.71 -7.02 1.18
CA ILE A 343 -19.35 -7.55 1.04
C ILE A 343 -18.57 -7.12 2.30
N PRO A 344 -18.26 -8.02 3.24
CA PRO A 344 -17.61 -7.65 4.50
C PRO A 344 -16.20 -7.14 4.22
N CYS A 345 -15.93 -5.90 4.64
CA CYS A 345 -14.63 -5.25 4.46
C CYS A 345 -14.54 -4.05 5.39
N ARG A 346 -14.28 -4.29 6.68
CA ARG A 346 -14.12 -3.20 7.65
C ARG A 346 -12.87 -2.40 7.29
N SER A 347 -13.07 -1.19 6.76
CA SER A 347 -11.96 -0.32 6.36
C SER A 347 -11.60 0.69 7.43
N VAL A 348 -10.32 1.07 7.50
CA VAL A 348 -9.85 2.22 8.28
C VAL A 348 -10.08 3.52 7.51
N GLU A 349 -9.81 3.50 6.20
CA GLU A 349 -9.99 4.66 5.32
C GLU A 349 -10.60 4.22 3.99
N TYR A 350 -11.37 5.12 3.38
CA TYR A 350 -12.08 4.93 2.14
C TYR A 350 -11.80 6.07 1.15
N ASP A 351 -11.99 5.79 -0.14
CA ASP A 351 -12.18 6.81 -1.18
C ASP A 351 -13.64 6.82 -1.68
N GLY A 352 -14.13 7.98 -2.11
CA GLY A 352 -15.50 8.15 -2.61
C GLY A 352 -15.60 9.01 -3.88
N ALA A 353 -16.61 8.75 -4.71
CA ALA A 353 -16.92 9.54 -5.89
C ALA A 353 -17.68 10.82 -5.55
N PRO A 354 -17.63 11.84 -6.42
CA PRO A 354 -18.62 12.91 -6.44
C PRO A 354 -20.05 12.37 -6.59
N LEU A 355 -20.98 12.85 -5.76
CA LEU A 355 -22.38 12.43 -5.76
C LEU A 355 -23.33 13.63 -5.87
N LEU A 356 -24.43 13.47 -6.61
CA LEU A 356 -25.54 14.44 -6.68
C LEU A 356 -26.50 14.31 -5.50
N GLY A 357 -26.53 13.15 -4.86
CA GLY A 357 -27.45 12.83 -3.78
C GLY A 357 -27.69 11.32 -3.68
N PHE A 358 -28.87 10.96 -3.22
CA PHE A 358 -29.33 9.58 -3.09
C PHE A 358 -30.68 9.40 -3.77
N ALA A 359 -30.90 8.22 -4.36
CA ALA A 359 -32.19 7.78 -4.83
C ALA A 359 -33.13 7.48 -3.63
N ALA A 360 -34.41 7.24 -3.92
CA ALA A 360 -35.43 6.99 -2.89
C ALA A 360 -35.14 5.74 -2.04
N ASP A 361 -34.47 4.73 -2.60
CA ASP A 361 -34.03 3.51 -1.92
C ASP A 361 -32.70 3.69 -1.16
N GLY A 362 -32.15 4.91 -1.12
CA GLY A 362 -30.93 5.26 -0.41
C GLY A 362 -29.66 4.94 -1.17
N ASP A 363 -29.74 4.61 -2.46
CA ASP A 363 -28.59 4.36 -3.30
C ASP A 363 -27.93 5.67 -3.78
N PRO A 364 -26.60 5.79 -3.74
CA PRO A 364 -25.90 7.01 -4.15
C PRO A 364 -25.99 7.24 -5.66
N ILE A 365 -26.19 8.49 -6.06
CA ILE A 365 -26.23 8.92 -7.46
C ILE A 365 -24.92 9.64 -7.79
N ILE A 366 -24.12 9.08 -8.69
CA ILE A 366 -22.86 9.69 -9.16
C ILE A 366 -23.11 11.04 -9.83
N ASP A 367 -22.25 12.01 -9.55
CA ASP A 367 -22.12 13.24 -10.34
C ASP A 367 -21.20 12.99 -11.55
N ALA A 368 -21.81 12.50 -12.63
CA ALA A 368 -21.11 12.15 -13.86
C ALA A 368 -20.55 13.39 -14.58
N ALA A 369 -21.17 14.56 -14.38
CA ALA A 369 -20.70 15.82 -14.95
C ALA A 369 -19.37 16.26 -14.32
N MET A 370 -19.18 16.03 -13.01
CA MET A 370 -17.89 16.28 -12.36
C MET A 370 -16.81 15.25 -12.75
N LEU A 371 -17.17 13.97 -12.93
CA LEU A 371 -16.22 12.92 -13.29
C LEU A 371 -15.75 13.02 -14.76
N GLN A 372 -16.65 13.38 -15.68
CA GLN A 372 -16.38 13.49 -17.12
C GLN A 372 -15.84 12.19 -17.77
N PHE A 373 -16.22 11.04 -17.21
CA PHE A 373 -15.86 9.74 -17.77
C PHE A 373 -16.78 9.36 -18.93
N HIS A 374 -16.22 8.67 -19.92
CA HIS A 374 -17.00 8.11 -21.02
C HIS A 374 -18.06 7.11 -20.54
N LYS A 375 -17.71 6.26 -19.56
CA LYS A 375 -18.62 5.28 -18.96
C LYS A 375 -18.24 5.07 -17.49
N VAL A 376 -19.22 4.99 -16.60
CA VAL A 376 -19.03 4.74 -15.16
C VAL A 376 -20.22 3.97 -14.59
N GLU A 377 -19.96 3.02 -13.70
CA GLU A 377 -20.96 2.22 -13.00
C GLU A 377 -20.52 2.04 -11.54
N LEU A 378 -21.41 2.38 -10.59
CA LEU A 378 -21.24 1.98 -9.20
C LEU A 378 -21.58 0.50 -9.05
N THR A 379 -20.73 -0.22 -8.34
CA THR A 379 -20.94 -1.66 -8.11
C THR A 379 -21.34 -1.94 -6.66
N ALA A 380 -20.80 -1.18 -5.71
CA ALA A 380 -21.13 -1.25 -4.30
C ALA A 380 -20.73 0.04 -3.56
N PHE A 381 -21.26 0.27 -2.35
CA PHE A 381 -20.87 1.43 -1.53
C PHE A 381 -20.93 1.14 -0.03
N ASP A 382 -20.22 1.94 0.77
CA ASP A 382 -20.37 1.97 2.23
C ASP A 382 -20.41 3.43 2.70
N HIS A 383 -20.70 3.65 3.97
CA HIS A 383 -20.66 4.97 4.59
C HIS A 383 -19.40 5.15 5.42
N GLY A 384 -18.78 6.31 5.24
CA GLY A 384 -17.66 6.76 6.05
C GLY A 384 -17.98 8.04 6.82
N PHE A 385 -16.97 8.57 7.48
CA PHE A 385 -17.05 9.86 8.13
C PHE A 385 -15.75 10.67 7.96
N ARG A 386 -15.91 11.98 7.83
CA ARG A 386 -14.79 12.93 7.91
C ARG A 386 -15.20 14.19 8.66
N VAL A 387 -15.27 15.35 8.00
CA VAL A 387 -15.89 16.55 8.58
C VAL A 387 -17.42 16.39 8.64
N LYS A 388 -17.96 15.53 7.78
CA LYS A 388 -19.37 15.17 7.65
C LYS A 388 -19.46 13.70 7.25
N GLY A 389 -20.68 13.15 7.20
CA GLY A 389 -20.92 11.84 6.59
C GLY A 389 -20.42 11.80 5.14
N THR A 390 -19.73 10.71 4.79
CA THR A 390 -19.13 10.47 3.48
C THR A 390 -19.63 9.14 2.91
N VAL A 391 -19.35 8.88 1.63
CA VAL A 391 -19.78 7.66 0.95
C VAL A 391 -18.59 7.06 0.22
N ALA A 392 -18.18 5.87 0.65
CA ALA A 392 -17.19 5.06 -0.05
C ALA A 392 -17.85 4.39 -1.26
N THR A 393 -17.25 4.48 -2.44
CA THR A 393 -17.90 4.00 -3.68
C THR A 393 -17.00 3.09 -4.50
N SER A 394 -17.34 1.81 -4.59
CA SER A 394 -16.71 0.91 -5.55
C SER A 394 -17.32 1.09 -6.93
N MET A 395 -16.48 1.09 -7.96
CA MET A 395 -16.90 1.38 -9.33
C MET A 395 -16.01 0.74 -10.40
N VAL A 396 -16.60 0.66 -11.59
CA VAL A 396 -15.91 0.39 -12.86
C VAL A 396 -16.10 1.61 -13.76
N PHE A 397 -15.04 2.08 -14.43
CA PHE A 397 -15.14 3.20 -15.36
C PHE A 397 -14.13 3.16 -16.51
N LYS A 398 -14.43 3.94 -17.56
CA LYS A 398 -13.51 4.29 -18.66
C LYS A 398 -13.43 5.80 -18.77
N LYS A 399 -12.21 6.36 -18.72
CA LYS A 399 -11.97 7.80 -18.86
C LYS A 399 -12.41 8.30 -20.23
N THR A 400 -12.03 7.59 -21.29
CA THR A 400 -12.40 7.90 -22.68
C THR A 400 -12.87 6.63 -23.39
N VAL A 401 -13.31 6.76 -24.65
CA VAL A 401 -13.61 5.60 -25.50
C VAL A 401 -12.39 4.68 -25.70
N HIS A 402 -11.18 5.26 -25.72
CA HIS A 402 -9.92 4.57 -26.00
C HIS A 402 -9.12 4.21 -24.74
N SER A 403 -9.42 4.82 -23.59
CA SER A 403 -8.74 4.47 -22.35
C SER A 403 -9.01 3.01 -21.98
N GLY A 404 -8.14 2.42 -21.17
CA GLY A 404 -8.46 1.17 -20.53
C GLY A 404 -9.56 1.34 -19.48
N THR A 405 -10.05 0.20 -19.03
CA THR A 405 -10.99 0.08 -17.90
C THR A 405 -10.24 0.20 -16.58
N VAL A 406 -10.77 1.03 -15.67
CA VAL A 406 -10.31 1.15 -14.29
C VAL A 406 -11.37 0.58 -13.36
N ILE A 407 -10.95 -0.24 -12.41
CA ILE A 407 -11.80 -0.78 -11.34
C ILE A 407 -11.25 -0.29 -10.01
N ASN A 408 -12.10 0.28 -9.17
CA ASN A 408 -11.71 0.79 -7.85
C ASN A 408 -12.53 0.13 -6.73
N PHE A 409 -11.84 -0.54 -5.82
CA PHE A 409 -12.35 -1.02 -4.53
C PHE A 409 -11.71 -0.16 -3.44
N PRO A 410 -12.40 0.90 -2.98
CA PRO A 410 -11.75 2.05 -2.37
C PRO A 410 -11.53 1.86 -0.85
N SER A 411 -10.77 0.84 -0.44
CA SER A 411 -10.57 0.48 0.97
C SER A 411 -9.11 0.19 1.26
N THR A 412 -8.57 0.77 2.33
CA THR A 412 -7.23 0.40 2.83
C THR A 412 -7.16 -1.06 3.28
N ASN A 413 -8.29 -1.63 3.72
CA ASN A 413 -8.35 -2.98 4.27
C ASN A 413 -8.66 -4.08 3.25
N TRP A 414 -8.97 -3.74 1.99
CA TRP A 414 -9.35 -4.72 0.97
C TRP A 414 -8.31 -5.85 0.85
N CYS A 415 -7.03 -5.49 0.89
CA CYS A 415 -5.89 -6.41 0.70
C CYS A 415 -5.28 -7.00 1.97
N THR A 416 -5.91 -6.79 3.14
CA THR A 416 -5.41 -7.34 4.40
C THR A 416 -5.50 -8.86 4.45
N ALA A 417 -4.71 -9.48 5.33
CA ALA A 417 -4.76 -10.92 5.54
C ALA A 417 -6.14 -11.40 6.03
N GLU A 418 -6.90 -10.56 6.74
CA GLU A 418 -8.27 -10.85 7.17
C GLU A 418 -9.22 -10.93 5.97
N SER A 419 -9.28 -9.87 5.16
CA SER A 419 -10.12 -9.77 3.96
C SER A 419 -9.84 -10.88 2.93
N PHE A 420 -8.59 -11.34 2.85
CA PHE A 420 -8.20 -12.40 1.91
C PHE A 420 -8.32 -13.83 2.47
N ARG A 421 -8.60 -14.01 3.76
CA ARG A 421 -8.73 -15.34 4.38
C ARG A 421 -10.14 -15.92 4.23
N GLN A 422 -11.17 -15.08 4.26
CA GLN A 422 -12.58 -15.51 4.27
C GLN A 422 -13.45 -14.57 3.43
N GLY A 423 -14.53 -15.11 2.88
CA GLY A 423 -15.55 -14.32 2.17
C GLY A 423 -15.28 -14.10 0.67
N PRO A 424 -16.02 -13.17 0.05
CA PRO A 424 -16.06 -13.04 -1.41
C PRO A 424 -14.86 -12.29 -2.01
N ILE A 425 -14.08 -11.54 -1.22
CA ILE A 425 -13.03 -10.61 -1.69
C ILE A 425 -11.97 -11.29 -2.60
N PRO A 426 -11.39 -12.46 -2.27
CA PRO A 426 -10.45 -13.13 -3.16
C PRO A 426 -11.07 -13.46 -4.53
N ARG A 427 -12.34 -13.87 -4.56
CA ARG A 427 -13.06 -14.19 -5.79
C ARG A 427 -13.39 -12.93 -6.60
N ILE A 428 -13.83 -11.86 -5.95
CA ILE A 428 -14.07 -10.56 -6.60
C ILE A 428 -12.78 -10.03 -7.22
N THR A 429 -11.68 -10.06 -6.47
CA THR A 429 -10.35 -9.65 -6.96
C THR A 429 -9.91 -10.51 -8.14
N LYS A 430 -10.15 -11.83 -8.08
CA LYS A 430 -9.87 -12.73 -9.20
C LYS A 430 -10.70 -12.37 -10.45
N ASN A 431 -12.01 -12.18 -10.29
CA ASN A 431 -12.91 -11.79 -11.40
C ASN A 431 -12.46 -10.48 -12.05
N ALA A 432 -12.04 -9.50 -11.25
CA ALA A 432 -11.48 -8.24 -11.76
C ALA A 432 -10.22 -8.47 -12.60
N ILE A 433 -9.24 -9.21 -12.08
CA ILE A 433 -7.99 -9.51 -12.80
C ILE A 433 -8.28 -10.30 -14.09
N ASP A 434 -9.04 -11.38 -14.01
CA ASP A 434 -9.38 -12.21 -15.18
C ASP A 434 -10.07 -11.39 -16.27
N GLY A 435 -11.08 -10.59 -15.89
CA GLY A 435 -11.84 -9.77 -16.84
C GLY A 435 -10.98 -8.69 -17.50
N LEU A 436 -10.16 -7.98 -16.72
CA LEU A 436 -9.25 -6.96 -17.27
C LEU A 436 -8.15 -7.58 -18.15
N LEU A 437 -7.62 -8.76 -17.81
CA LEU A 437 -6.63 -9.44 -18.65
C LEU A 437 -7.23 -9.96 -19.96
N THR A 438 -8.52 -10.29 -19.97
CA THR A 438 -9.21 -10.81 -21.16
C THR A 438 -9.93 -9.73 -21.97
N ASN A 439 -9.76 -8.44 -21.62
CA ASN A 439 -10.50 -7.31 -22.19
C ASN A 439 -12.02 -7.52 -22.16
N GLN A 440 -12.53 -8.23 -21.16
CA GLN A 440 -13.96 -8.43 -20.98
C GLN A 440 -14.63 -7.06 -20.73
N ASP A 441 -15.84 -6.87 -21.25
CA ASP A 441 -16.69 -5.77 -20.78
C ASP A 441 -17.01 -6.00 -19.29
N MET A 442 -16.51 -5.10 -18.44
CA MET A 442 -16.61 -5.18 -16.98
C MET A 442 -17.81 -4.40 -16.42
N PHE A 443 -18.64 -3.82 -17.29
CA PHE A 443 -19.89 -3.18 -16.92
C PHE A 443 -21.02 -4.21 -16.91
N SER A 444 -22.07 -3.96 -16.12
CA SER A 444 -23.27 -4.81 -16.17
C SER A 444 -23.97 -4.71 -17.54
N LYS A 445 -24.66 -5.79 -17.91
CA LYS A 445 -25.38 -5.92 -19.19
C LYS A 445 -26.76 -5.26 -19.16
#